data_AF-A0A7C1J0L9-F1
#
_entry.id   AF-A0A7C1J0L9-F1
#
_cell.length_a   1.000
_cell.length_b   1.000
_cell.length_c   1.000
_cell.angle_alpha   90.00
_cell.angle_beta   90.00
_cell.angle_gamma   90.00
#
_symmetry.space_group_name_H-M   'P 1'
#
loop_
_entity.id
_entity.type
_entity.pdbx_description
1 polymer ?
#
loop_
_entity_poly.entity_id
_entity_poly.type
_entity_poly.pdbx_seq_one_letter_code
_entity_poly.pdbx_strand_id
1 'polypeptide(L)'
;MVALGVLARLIYRLSRHRFLGLPVDLLTASLAGGLFLYGVGSPLVAGRQALAPIALAGLVLWAVLVLLLRRRRFILFTADSGFRPLPHGKLEPFSRVPLRASGAFAVNQRTRYFVEAPGFIEATEFGERVLMAQARRVSILGLLRSPEDEWGWWYIFFRPEDVGSLQAGKLYFGWRPRPALRLADAHGTVLSYLSFSDTSARDRIAGDLLACGACTSQ
;
A
#
# COMPACT_ATOMS: atom_id res chain seq x y z
N MET A 1 3.75 5.26 -15.54
CA MET A 1 3.69 4.61 -14.20
C MET A 1 3.80 5.60 -13.04
N VAL A 2 4.72 6.57 -13.07
CA VAL A 2 4.91 7.54 -11.96
C VAL A 2 3.65 8.36 -11.66
N ALA A 3 2.97 8.92 -12.67
CA ALA A 3 1.74 9.68 -12.47
C ALA A 3 0.65 8.87 -11.73
N LEU A 4 0.48 7.61 -12.12
CA LEU A 4 -0.47 6.70 -11.46
C LEU A 4 -0.04 6.38 -10.02
N GLY A 5 1.28 6.28 -9.76
CA GLY A 5 1.82 6.13 -8.41
C GLY A 5 1.56 7.36 -7.52
N VAL A 6 1.71 8.57 -8.05
CA VAL A 6 1.38 9.83 -7.34
C VAL A 6 -0.10 9.88 -7.02
N LEU A 7 -0.95 9.55 -7.99
CA LEU A 7 -2.39 9.49 -7.80
C LEU A 7 -2.79 8.44 -6.77
N ALA A 8 -2.22 7.23 -6.82
CA ALA A 8 -2.45 6.18 -5.84
C ALA A 8 -2.10 6.64 -4.42
N ARG A 9 -0.99 7.36 -4.25
CA ARG A 9 -0.58 7.94 -2.97
C ARG A 9 -1.54 9.02 -2.48
N LEU A 10 -2.02 9.89 -3.37
CA LEU A 10 -2.99 10.93 -3.03
C LEU A 10 -4.31 10.31 -2.57
N ILE A 11 -4.87 9.38 -3.37
CA ILE A 11 -6.14 8.74 -3.07
C ILE A 11 -6.03 7.90 -1.79
N TYR A 12 -4.95 7.14 -1.60
CA TYR A 12 -4.73 6.40 -0.35
C TYR A 12 -4.70 7.31 0.87
N ARG A 13 -4.03 8.48 0.76
CA ARG A 13 -4.02 9.47 1.84
C ARG A 13 -5.43 9.98 2.11
N LEU A 14 -6.19 10.34 1.08
CA LEU A 14 -7.57 10.82 1.23
C LEU A 14 -8.48 9.75 1.85
N SER A 15 -8.41 8.51 1.35
CA SER A 15 -9.27 7.40 1.80
C SER A 15 -9.01 6.99 3.25
N ARG A 16 -7.84 7.32 3.80
CA ARG A 16 -7.49 7.04 5.20
C ARG A 16 -8.09 8.05 6.19
N HIS A 17 -8.44 9.25 5.73
CA HIS A 17 -9.07 10.25 6.59
C HIS A 17 -10.58 10.02 6.65
N ARG A 18 -11.15 10.20 7.84
CA ARG A 18 -12.59 10.20 8.06
C ARG A 18 -13.03 11.63 8.38
N PHE A 19 -14.16 12.02 7.82
CA PHE A 19 -14.83 13.28 8.14
C PHE A 19 -16.28 12.92 8.51
N LEU A 20 -16.69 13.26 9.74
CA LEU A 20 -17.98 12.85 10.33
C LEU A 20 -18.25 11.33 10.26
N GLY A 21 -17.20 10.51 10.45
CA GLY A 21 -17.30 9.04 10.41
C GLY A 21 -17.34 8.43 9.00
N LEU A 22 -17.56 9.23 7.96
CA LEU A 22 -17.51 8.81 6.56
C LEU A 22 -16.09 8.92 6.00
N PRO A 23 -15.65 7.98 5.15
CA PRO A 23 -14.36 8.09 4.49
C PRO A 23 -14.41 9.24 3.47
N VAL A 24 -13.37 10.06 3.46
CA VAL A 24 -13.36 11.34 2.73
C VAL A 24 -13.48 11.15 1.21
N ASP A 25 -13.08 10.01 0.69
CA ASP A 25 -13.21 9.71 -0.74
C ASP A 25 -14.66 9.46 -1.18
N LEU A 26 -15.51 8.94 -0.30
CA LEU A 26 -16.96 8.90 -0.53
C LEU A 26 -17.59 10.28 -0.36
N LEU A 27 -17.06 11.11 0.55
CA LEU A 27 -17.52 12.48 0.72
C LEU A 27 -17.22 13.37 -0.48
N THR A 28 -16.02 13.27 -1.07
CA THR A 28 -15.71 14.02 -2.29
C THR A 28 -16.57 13.59 -3.46
N ALA A 29 -16.83 12.28 -3.60
CA ALA A 29 -17.74 11.76 -4.62
C ALA A 29 -19.19 12.23 -4.40
N SER A 30 -19.68 12.21 -3.16
CA SER A 30 -21.06 12.62 -2.83
C SER A 30 -21.26 14.13 -2.91
N LEU A 31 -20.30 14.95 -2.47
CA LEU A 31 -20.33 16.41 -2.64
C LEU A 31 -20.33 16.80 -4.12
N ALA A 32 -19.47 16.18 -4.92
CA ALA A 32 -19.44 16.43 -6.35
C ALA A 32 -20.76 15.99 -7.02
N GLY A 33 -21.38 14.91 -6.55
CA GLY A 33 -22.68 14.44 -7.04
C GLY A 33 -23.82 15.37 -6.66
N GLY A 34 -23.82 15.87 -5.42
CA GLY A 34 -24.80 16.85 -4.93
C GLY A 34 -24.70 18.19 -5.66
N LEU A 35 -23.49 18.69 -5.88
CA LEU A 35 -23.23 19.89 -6.70
C LEU A 35 -23.71 19.70 -8.15
N PHE A 36 -23.52 18.52 -8.72
CA PHE A 36 -24.04 18.19 -10.05
C PHE A 36 -25.57 18.21 -10.08
N LEU A 37 -26.25 17.54 -9.14
CA LEU A 37 -27.71 17.53 -9.05
C LEU A 37 -28.29 18.93 -8.84
N TYR A 38 -27.64 19.74 -8.00
CA TYR A 38 -28.02 21.13 -7.78
C TYR A 38 -27.86 21.99 -9.05
N GLY A 39 -26.75 21.80 -9.79
CA GLY A 39 -26.49 22.53 -11.02
C GLY A 39 -27.43 22.16 -12.18
N VAL A 40 -27.86 20.89 -12.26
CA VAL A 40 -28.82 20.41 -13.27
C VAL A 40 -30.26 20.81 -12.90
N GLY A 41 -30.61 20.81 -11.61
CA GLY A 41 -31.94 21.12 -11.12
C GLY A 41 -32.25 22.62 -11.00
N SER A 42 -31.27 23.51 -11.14
CA SER A 42 -31.48 24.95 -11.01
C SER A 42 -31.88 25.59 -12.35
N PRO A 43 -33.14 26.04 -12.51
CA PRO A 43 -33.62 26.68 -13.74
C PRO A 43 -33.00 28.06 -13.99
N LEU A 44 -32.26 28.61 -13.03
CA LEU A 44 -31.63 29.94 -13.09
C LEU A 44 -30.35 29.99 -13.94
N VAL A 45 -29.87 28.87 -14.49
CA VAL A 45 -28.59 28.80 -15.20
C VAL A 45 -28.77 28.28 -16.63
N ALA A 46 -29.57 29.01 -17.43
CA ALA A 46 -29.93 28.67 -18.80
C ALA A 46 -28.75 28.60 -19.81
N GLY A 47 -27.52 28.93 -19.40
CA GLY A 47 -26.31 28.88 -20.25
C GLY A 47 -25.29 27.77 -19.93
N ARG A 48 -25.50 26.94 -18.89
CA ARG A 48 -24.49 25.94 -18.43
C ARG A 48 -24.86 24.48 -18.64
N GLN A 49 -25.95 24.18 -19.36
CA GLN A 49 -26.38 22.79 -19.59
C GLN A 49 -25.33 21.93 -20.31
N ALA A 50 -24.43 22.55 -21.10
CA ALA A 50 -23.32 21.85 -21.75
C ALA A 50 -22.18 21.44 -20.78
N LEU A 51 -22.02 22.11 -19.64
CA LEU A 51 -20.97 21.79 -18.66
C LEU A 51 -21.37 20.66 -17.70
N ALA A 52 -22.67 20.46 -17.51
CA ALA A 52 -23.21 19.38 -16.68
C ALA A 52 -22.71 17.98 -17.12
N PRO A 53 -22.86 17.55 -18.39
CA PRO A 53 -22.41 16.22 -18.81
C PRO A 53 -20.89 16.05 -18.67
N ILE A 54 -20.10 17.13 -18.88
CA ILE A 54 -18.64 17.11 -18.70
C ILE A 54 -18.28 16.89 -17.21
N ALA A 55 -18.94 17.61 -16.31
CA ALA A 55 -18.74 17.44 -14.87
C ALA A 55 -19.13 16.04 -14.39
N LEU A 56 -20.26 15.51 -14.89
CA LEU A 56 -20.70 14.15 -14.59
C LEU A 56 -19.69 13.11 -15.09
N ALA A 57 -19.25 13.23 -16.33
CA ALA A 57 -18.25 12.34 -16.91
C ALA A 57 -16.94 12.38 -16.09
N GLY A 58 -16.50 13.56 -15.66
CA GLY A 58 -15.34 13.72 -14.77
C GLY A 58 -15.52 13.04 -13.41
N LEU A 59 -16.70 13.15 -12.80
CA LEU A 59 -17.02 12.51 -11.52
C LEU A 59 -17.06 10.99 -11.64
N VAL A 60 -17.74 10.47 -12.66
CA VAL A 60 -17.80 9.03 -12.94
C VAL A 60 -16.39 8.50 -13.19
N LEU A 61 -15.59 9.19 -13.99
CA LEU A 61 -14.20 8.84 -14.24
C LEU A 61 -13.38 8.80 -12.94
N TRP A 62 -13.53 9.80 -12.08
CA TRP A 62 -12.87 9.85 -10.78
C TRP A 62 -13.29 8.68 -9.86
N ALA A 63 -14.59 8.41 -9.76
CA ALA A 63 -15.12 7.31 -8.95
C ALA A 63 -14.63 5.95 -9.45
N VAL A 64 -14.66 5.72 -10.77
CA VAL A 64 -14.11 4.51 -11.40
C VAL A 64 -12.62 4.38 -11.08
N LEU A 65 -11.85 5.46 -11.19
CA LEU A 65 -10.42 5.47 -10.90
C LEU A 65 -10.11 5.12 -9.43
N VAL A 66 -10.86 5.68 -8.48
CA VAL A 66 -10.76 5.34 -7.06
C VAL A 66 -11.08 3.86 -6.82
N LEU A 67 -12.15 3.34 -7.44
CA LEU A 67 -12.54 1.93 -7.33
C LEU A 67 -11.49 0.99 -7.92
N LEU A 68 -10.94 1.32 -9.09
CA LEU A 68 -9.88 0.55 -9.73
C LEU A 68 -8.61 0.51 -8.87
N LEU A 69 -8.22 1.65 -8.28
CA LEU A 69 -7.07 1.72 -7.39
C LEU A 69 -7.30 1.01 -6.06
N ARG A 70 -8.50 1.09 -5.49
CA ARG A 70 -8.90 0.31 -4.30
C ARG A 70 -8.83 -1.19 -4.56
N ARG A 71 -9.31 -1.66 -5.72
CA ARG A 71 -9.19 -3.08 -6.13
C ARG A 71 -7.74 -3.53 -6.25
N ARG A 72 -6.84 -2.64 -6.69
CA ARG A 72 -5.39 -2.88 -6.73
C ARG A 72 -4.66 -2.58 -5.42
N ARG A 73 -5.41 -2.32 -4.33
CA ARG A 73 -4.87 -1.96 -3.01
C ARG A 73 -3.87 -0.80 -3.04
N PHE A 74 -4.03 0.12 -4.00
CA PHE A 74 -3.18 1.30 -4.21
C PHE A 74 -1.70 1.02 -4.49
N ILE A 75 -1.35 -0.21 -4.85
CA ILE A 75 0.03 -0.60 -5.16
C ILE A 75 0.14 -0.93 -6.65
N LEU A 76 1.18 -0.37 -7.26
CA LEU A 76 1.59 -0.67 -8.62
C LEU A 76 2.96 -1.32 -8.55
N PHE A 77 2.99 -2.62 -8.80
CA PHE A 77 4.21 -3.40 -8.80
C PHE A 77 4.54 -3.82 -10.23
N THR A 78 5.78 -3.61 -10.65
CA THR A 78 6.30 -4.10 -11.93
C THR A 78 7.41 -5.08 -11.61
N ALA A 79 7.18 -6.35 -11.95
CA ALA A 79 8.15 -7.41 -11.78
C ALA A 79 9.39 -7.18 -12.64
N ASP A 80 10.54 -7.54 -12.10
CA ASP A 80 11.81 -7.58 -12.81
C ASP A 80 12.12 -9.04 -13.15
N SER A 81 12.01 -9.40 -14.43
CA SER A 81 12.23 -10.77 -14.92
C SER A 81 13.70 -11.18 -14.88
N GLY A 82 14.63 -10.22 -14.77
CA GLY A 82 16.07 -10.49 -14.69
C GLY A 82 16.58 -10.72 -13.27
N PHE A 83 15.70 -10.73 -12.27
CA PHE A 83 16.12 -10.83 -10.88
C PHE A 83 16.73 -12.18 -10.57
N ARG A 84 18.03 -12.18 -10.25
CA ARG A 84 18.74 -13.27 -9.62
C ARG A 84 19.27 -12.78 -8.28
N PRO A 85 18.71 -13.24 -7.15
CA PRO A 85 19.23 -12.86 -5.85
C PRO A 85 20.64 -13.40 -5.71
N LEU A 86 21.55 -12.53 -5.29
CA LEU A 86 22.87 -12.97 -4.85
C LEU A 86 22.68 -13.74 -3.53
N PRO A 87 23.30 -14.91 -3.35
CA PRO A 87 23.26 -15.61 -2.08
C PRO A 87 23.91 -14.70 -1.03
N HIS A 88 23.09 -14.16 -0.14
CA HIS A 88 23.53 -13.45 1.04
C HIS A 88 23.39 -14.38 2.24
N GLY A 89 24.29 -14.24 3.22
CA GLY A 89 24.19 -14.97 4.47
C GLY A 89 22.86 -14.68 5.17
N LYS A 90 22.40 -15.64 5.98
CA LYS A 90 21.21 -15.52 6.83
C LYS A 90 21.29 -14.22 7.65
N LEU A 91 20.15 -13.53 7.79
CA LEU A 91 20.09 -12.36 8.68
C LEU A 91 20.46 -12.78 10.10
N GLU A 92 21.29 -11.98 10.75
CA GLU A 92 21.59 -12.17 12.17
C GLU A 92 20.28 -12.00 12.99
N PRO A 93 20.06 -12.82 14.03
CA PRO A 93 18.93 -12.64 14.93
C PRO A 93 18.90 -11.21 15.49
N PHE A 94 17.70 -10.63 15.59
CA PHE A 94 17.47 -9.25 16.02
C PHE A 94 18.09 -8.15 15.14
N SER A 95 18.68 -8.51 13.98
CA SER A 95 19.13 -7.50 13.02
C SER A 95 17.93 -6.84 12.35
N ARG A 96 17.88 -5.50 12.47
CA ARG A 96 16.80 -4.69 11.89
C ARG A 96 17.22 -4.12 10.57
N VAL A 97 16.52 -4.51 9.50
CA VAL A 97 16.72 -3.90 8.18
C VAL A 97 15.62 -2.89 7.91
N PRO A 98 15.95 -1.59 7.75
CA PRO A 98 14.95 -0.55 7.48
C PRO A 98 14.33 -0.77 6.10
N LEU A 99 13.01 -0.71 6.05
CA LEU A 99 12.26 -0.83 4.80
C LEU A 99 10.93 -0.07 4.90
N ARG A 100 10.14 -0.14 3.83
CA ARG A 100 8.74 0.24 3.87
C ARG A 100 7.91 -0.95 3.46
N ALA A 101 6.79 -1.14 4.11
CA ALA A 101 6.00 -2.33 3.97
C ALA A 101 4.56 -1.99 3.61
N SER A 102 3.97 -2.84 2.78
CA SER A 102 2.57 -2.76 2.38
C SER A 102 1.92 -4.12 2.49
N GLY A 103 0.75 -4.22 3.10
CA GLY A 103 0.18 -5.52 3.44
C GLY A 103 -0.95 -5.38 4.46
N ALA A 104 -1.57 -6.50 4.80
CA ALA A 104 -2.52 -6.58 5.90
C ALA A 104 -1.74 -6.87 7.19
N PHE A 105 -1.62 -5.87 8.05
CA PHE A 105 -0.95 -6.00 9.34
C PHE A 105 -1.97 -6.24 10.44
N ALA A 106 -1.55 -6.93 11.49
CA ALA A 106 -2.39 -7.18 12.65
C ALA A 106 -1.77 -6.64 13.95
N VAL A 107 -2.63 -6.16 14.85
CA VAL A 107 -2.30 -5.84 16.25
C VAL A 107 -3.56 -6.03 17.11
N ASN A 108 -3.46 -6.69 18.26
CA ASN A 108 -4.59 -6.89 19.20
C ASN A 108 -5.91 -7.32 18.53
N GLN A 109 -5.87 -8.37 17.70
CA GLN A 109 -7.01 -8.90 16.91
C GLN A 109 -7.59 -7.96 15.84
N ARG A 110 -6.99 -6.79 15.63
CA ARG A 110 -7.39 -5.87 14.56
C ARG A 110 -6.46 -6.06 13.38
N THR A 111 -7.03 -6.09 12.19
CA THR A 111 -6.29 -6.17 10.93
C THR A 111 -6.49 -4.91 10.12
N ARG A 112 -5.40 -4.31 9.62
CA ARG A 112 -5.45 -3.09 8.82
C ARG A 112 -4.48 -3.16 7.65
N TYR A 113 -4.94 -2.70 6.50
CA TYR A 113 -4.11 -2.64 5.31
C TYR A 113 -3.30 -1.33 5.27
N PHE A 114 -1.98 -1.44 5.26
CA PHE A 114 -1.07 -0.30 5.10
C PHE A 114 -0.39 -0.33 3.74
N VAL A 115 -0.09 0.87 3.22
CA VAL A 115 0.66 1.04 1.97
C VAL A 115 1.89 1.90 2.26
N GLU A 116 3.06 1.37 1.95
CA GLU A 116 4.35 2.06 2.06
C GLU A 116 4.59 2.67 3.46
N ALA A 117 4.15 1.96 4.49
CA ALA A 117 4.38 2.35 5.87
C ALA A 117 5.86 2.12 6.24
N PRO A 118 6.55 3.11 6.85
CA PRO A 118 7.93 2.96 7.27
C PRO A 118 8.04 1.89 8.37
N GLY A 119 9.09 1.09 8.31
CA GLY A 119 9.17 -0.11 9.15
C GLY A 119 10.52 -0.81 9.10
N PHE A 120 10.54 -1.99 9.70
CA PHE A 120 11.70 -2.86 9.75
C PHE A 120 11.26 -4.30 9.53
N ILE A 121 12.16 -5.12 8.98
CA ILE A 121 12.07 -6.57 9.10
C ILE A 121 13.15 -7.02 10.09
N GLU A 122 12.78 -7.97 10.93
CA GLU A 122 13.64 -8.53 11.97
C GLU A 122 13.51 -10.06 11.96
N ALA A 123 14.65 -10.75 12.11
CA ALA A 123 14.69 -12.19 12.31
C ALA A 123 14.60 -12.50 13.82
N THR A 124 13.66 -13.37 14.20
CA THR A 124 13.56 -13.89 15.57
C THR A 124 14.54 -15.04 15.80
N GLU A 125 14.76 -15.40 17.07
CA GLU A 125 15.54 -16.58 17.45
C GLU A 125 14.97 -17.89 16.90
N PHE A 126 13.64 -17.97 16.75
CA PHE A 126 12.93 -19.15 16.25
C PHE A 126 12.89 -19.24 14.72
N GLY A 127 13.61 -18.36 14.01
CA GLY A 127 13.64 -18.33 12.55
C GLY A 127 12.44 -17.64 11.89
N GLU A 128 11.44 -17.20 12.66
CA GLU A 128 10.34 -16.38 12.16
C GLU A 128 10.84 -15.00 11.76
N ARG A 129 10.15 -14.37 10.80
CA ARG A 129 10.38 -13.01 10.36
C ARG A 129 9.25 -12.13 10.86
N VAL A 130 9.60 -11.04 11.52
CA VAL A 130 8.66 -10.03 11.99
C VAL A 130 8.79 -8.81 11.10
N LEU A 131 7.74 -8.51 10.36
CA LEU A 131 7.61 -7.27 9.62
C LEU A 131 6.85 -6.26 10.47
N MET A 132 7.55 -5.20 10.85
CA MET A 132 7.01 -4.12 11.67
C MET A 132 6.75 -2.91 10.81
N ALA A 133 5.56 -2.34 10.90
CA ALA A 133 5.21 -1.07 10.26
C ALA A 133 4.76 -0.05 11.30
N GLN A 134 5.32 1.15 11.23
CA GLN A 134 4.94 2.27 12.06
C GLN A 134 3.83 3.07 11.39
N ALA A 135 2.63 2.99 11.95
CA ALA A 135 1.52 3.84 11.55
C ALA A 135 1.63 5.19 12.27
N ARG A 136 1.93 6.24 11.50
CA ARG A 136 2.06 7.60 12.03
C ARG A 136 0.73 8.32 12.08
N ARG A 137 0.58 9.18 13.08
CA ARG A 137 -0.49 10.17 13.13
C ARG A 137 -0.32 11.13 11.97
N VAL A 138 -1.33 11.22 11.12
CA VAL A 138 -1.42 12.23 10.06
C VAL A 138 -2.65 13.08 10.35
N SER A 139 -2.46 14.39 10.30
CA SER A 139 -3.54 15.37 10.36
C SER A 139 -3.44 16.30 9.17
N ILE A 140 -4.51 16.43 8.41
CA ILE A 140 -4.61 17.42 7.32
C ILE A 140 -5.42 18.60 7.87
N LEU A 141 -4.81 19.80 7.90
CA LEU A 141 -5.46 21.06 8.30
C LEU A 141 -6.11 21.03 9.70
N GLY A 142 -5.69 20.14 10.60
CA GLY A 142 -6.24 20.00 11.96
C GLY A 142 -7.65 19.40 12.05
N LEU A 143 -8.42 19.45 10.96
CA LEU A 143 -9.81 19.01 10.84
C LEU A 143 -9.93 17.51 10.53
N LEU A 144 -9.04 17.01 9.67
CA LEU A 144 -9.03 15.62 9.21
C LEU A 144 -8.01 14.85 10.03
N ARG A 145 -8.47 13.99 10.94
CA ARG A 145 -7.61 13.16 11.79
C ARG A 145 -7.63 11.71 11.30
N SER A 146 -6.45 11.10 11.28
CA SER A 146 -6.36 9.64 11.21
C SER A 146 -7.03 9.03 12.44
N PRO A 147 -7.73 7.88 12.31
CA PRO A 147 -8.29 7.17 13.46
C PRO A 147 -7.22 6.88 14.52
N GLU A 148 -7.54 7.08 15.79
CA GLU A 148 -6.57 6.94 16.91
C GLU A 148 -6.17 5.48 17.14
N ASP A 149 -7.06 4.55 16.80
CA ASP A 149 -6.85 3.11 16.85
C ASP A 149 -5.86 2.58 15.81
N GLU A 150 -5.45 3.42 14.85
CA GLU A 150 -4.46 3.04 13.86
C GLU A 150 -3.02 3.37 14.28
N TRP A 151 -2.79 4.09 15.39
CA TRP A 151 -1.46 4.59 15.72
C TRP A 151 -0.59 3.52 16.38
N GLY A 152 0.72 3.59 16.10
CA GLY A 152 1.71 2.73 16.73
C GLY A 152 2.29 1.68 15.80
N TRP A 153 2.72 0.57 16.38
CA TRP A 153 3.37 -0.52 15.66
C TRP A 153 2.37 -1.59 15.27
N TRP A 154 2.51 -2.05 14.03
CA TRP A 154 1.69 -3.06 13.41
C TRP A 154 2.59 -4.16 12.86
N TYR A 155 2.15 -5.41 12.94
CA TYR A 155 3.03 -6.56 12.74
C TYR A 155 2.47 -7.54 11.69
N ILE A 156 3.36 -8.16 10.93
CA ILE A 156 3.11 -9.40 10.20
C ILE A 156 4.19 -10.38 10.64
N PHE A 157 3.76 -11.52 11.16
CA PHE A 157 4.63 -12.63 11.50
C PHE A 157 4.49 -13.67 10.39
N PHE A 158 5.62 -14.15 9.88
CA PHE A 158 5.63 -15.23 8.89
C PHE A 158 6.94 -16.00 8.99
N ARG A 159 6.91 -17.27 8.61
CA ARG A 159 8.13 -18.05 8.42
C ARG A 159 8.60 -17.89 6.97
N PRO A 160 9.92 -17.92 6.71
CA PRO A 160 10.42 -17.96 5.34
C PRO A 160 9.80 -19.10 4.52
N GLU A 161 9.52 -20.25 5.16
CA GLU A 161 8.87 -21.40 4.53
C GLU A 161 7.42 -21.11 4.07
N ASP A 162 6.72 -20.16 4.69
CA ASP A 162 5.37 -19.76 4.29
C ASP A 162 5.38 -18.95 2.97
N VAL A 163 6.55 -18.45 2.56
CA VAL A 163 6.72 -17.65 1.34
C VAL A 163 6.88 -18.58 0.14
N GLY A 164 5.75 -18.97 -0.44
CA GLY A 164 5.72 -19.82 -1.63
C GLY A 164 6.25 -19.14 -2.91
N SER A 165 6.19 -17.81 -3.00
CA SER A 165 6.84 -17.10 -4.11
C SER A 165 7.42 -15.75 -3.70
N LEU A 166 8.61 -15.48 -4.23
CA LEU A 166 9.33 -14.23 -4.06
C LEU A 166 9.58 -13.61 -5.43
N GLN A 167 9.06 -12.40 -5.66
CA GLN A 167 9.26 -11.69 -6.93
C GLN A 167 9.85 -10.31 -6.68
N ALA A 168 11.03 -10.04 -7.22
CA ALA A 168 11.59 -8.70 -7.18
C ALA A 168 11.03 -7.82 -8.29
N GLY A 169 11.11 -6.51 -8.07
CA GLY A 169 10.62 -5.54 -9.02
C GLY A 169 10.77 -4.11 -8.54
N LYS A 170 9.93 -3.24 -9.09
CA LYS A 170 9.79 -1.84 -8.70
C LYS A 170 8.37 -1.58 -8.22
N LEU A 171 8.26 -0.90 -7.08
CA LEU A 171 6.99 -0.45 -6.53
C LEU A 171 6.82 1.05 -6.79
N TYR A 172 5.67 1.43 -7.35
CA TYR A 172 5.31 2.81 -7.64
C TYR A 172 4.24 3.30 -6.66
N PHE A 173 4.66 4.17 -5.73
CA PHE A 173 3.77 4.85 -4.79
C PHE A 173 4.32 6.25 -4.47
N GLY A 174 3.84 7.25 -5.21
CA GLY A 174 4.44 8.58 -5.28
C GLY A 174 5.40 8.75 -6.46
N TRP A 175 6.29 9.74 -6.32
CA TRP A 175 7.14 10.24 -7.40
C TRP A 175 8.38 9.39 -7.70
N ARG A 176 8.88 8.67 -6.69
CA ARG A 176 10.11 7.89 -6.80
C ARG A 176 9.77 6.41 -6.74
N PRO A 177 9.95 5.63 -7.83
CA PRO A 177 9.83 4.18 -7.76
C PRO A 177 10.92 3.63 -6.86
N ARG A 178 10.61 2.59 -6.09
CA ARG A 178 11.55 1.97 -5.16
C ARG A 178 11.79 0.51 -5.54
N PRO A 179 13.03 -0.01 -5.39
CA PRO A 179 13.28 -1.44 -5.47
C PRO A 179 12.40 -2.16 -4.45
N ALA A 180 11.77 -3.25 -4.85
CA ALA A 180 10.77 -3.93 -4.05
C ALA A 180 10.80 -5.45 -4.20
N LEU A 181 10.25 -6.12 -3.19
CA LEU A 181 9.94 -7.54 -3.19
C LEU A 181 8.44 -7.70 -2.98
N ARG A 182 7.83 -8.59 -3.77
CA ARG A 182 6.48 -9.10 -3.55
C ARG A 182 6.60 -10.48 -2.93
N LEU A 183 6.04 -10.63 -1.73
CA LEU A 183 5.92 -11.90 -1.03
C LEU A 183 4.52 -12.45 -1.27
N ALA A 184 4.42 -13.70 -1.72
CA ALA A 184 3.15 -14.42 -1.77
C ALA A 184 3.30 -15.80 -1.14
N ASP A 185 2.21 -16.31 -0.59
CA ASP A 185 2.15 -17.66 -0.06
C ASP A 185 2.15 -18.71 -1.18
N ALA A 186 2.11 -19.99 -0.82
CA ALA A 186 2.03 -21.11 -1.76
C ALA A 186 0.78 -21.09 -2.66
N HIS A 187 -0.31 -20.43 -2.22
CA HIS A 187 -1.54 -20.27 -2.98
C HIS A 187 -1.51 -19.04 -3.91
N GLY A 188 -0.41 -18.28 -3.91
CA GLY A 188 -0.27 -17.03 -4.68
C GLY A 188 -0.96 -15.82 -4.05
N THR A 189 -1.50 -15.96 -2.83
CA THR A 189 -2.06 -14.86 -2.05
C THR A 189 -0.92 -13.95 -1.60
N VAL A 190 -1.03 -12.67 -1.91
CA VAL A 190 0.00 -11.70 -1.56
C VAL A 190 -0.01 -11.44 -0.05
N LEU A 191 1.08 -11.86 0.61
CA LEU A 191 1.36 -11.60 2.02
C LEU A 191 1.69 -10.12 2.22
N SER A 192 2.75 -9.65 1.56
CA SER A 192 3.18 -8.26 1.65
C SER A 192 4.05 -7.82 0.46
N TYR A 193 4.17 -6.50 0.31
CA TYR A 193 5.16 -5.85 -0.55
C TYR A 193 6.16 -5.11 0.33
N LEU A 194 7.43 -5.39 0.12
CA LEU A 194 8.54 -4.72 0.79
C LEU A 194 9.21 -3.78 -0.19
N SER A 195 9.48 -2.54 0.19
CA SER A 195 10.22 -1.59 -0.64
C SER A 195 11.40 -0.97 0.11
N PHE A 196 12.49 -0.79 -0.62
CA PHE A 196 13.80 -0.50 -0.07
C PHE A 196 14.33 0.84 -0.59
N SER A 197 15.27 1.43 0.14
CA SER A 197 16.01 2.62 -0.34
C SER A 197 16.92 2.28 -1.50
N ASP A 198 17.48 1.07 -1.47
CA ASP A 198 18.54 0.61 -2.35
C ASP A 198 18.32 -0.87 -2.72
N THR A 199 18.94 -1.30 -3.81
CA THR A 199 18.87 -2.68 -4.30
C THR A 199 19.64 -3.64 -3.39
N SER A 200 20.71 -3.21 -2.73
CA SER A 200 21.51 -4.07 -1.85
C SER A 200 20.74 -4.55 -0.62
N ALA A 201 19.91 -3.71 0.00
CA ALA A 201 19.02 -4.08 1.09
C ALA A 201 17.93 -5.05 0.61
N ARG A 202 17.36 -4.81 -0.57
CA ARG A 202 16.43 -5.74 -1.22
C ARG A 202 17.07 -7.11 -1.41
N ASP A 203 18.28 -7.14 -1.97
CA ASP A 203 18.97 -8.38 -2.33
C ASP A 203 19.39 -9.16 -1.09
N ARG A 204 19.83 -8.49 -0.02
CA ARG A 204 20.10 -9.10 1.29
C ARG A 204 18.87 -9.81 1.86
N ILE A 205 17.71 -9.13 1.90
CA ILE A 205 16.46 -9.73 2.38
C ILE A 205 16.01 -10.87 1.47
N ALA A 206 16.15 -10.73 0.15
CA ALA A 206 15.79 -11.79 -0.78
C ALA A 206 16.67 -13.03 -0.60
N GLY A 207 17.97 -12.84 -0.42
CA GLY A 207 18.92 -13.92 -0.15
C GLY A 207 18.58 -14.70 1.12
N ASP A 208 18.26 -13.99 2.20
CA ASP A 208 17.85 -14.60 3.47
C ASP A 208 16.56 -15.41 3.36
N LEU A 209 15.53 -14.86 2.70
CA LEU A 209 14.26 -15.56 2.52
C LEU A 209 14.41 -16.83 1.66
N LEU A 210 15.28 -16.80 0.64
CA LEU A 210 15.51 -17.95 -0.23
C LEU A 210 16.45 -18.99 0.38
N ALA A 211 17.45 -18.56 1.17
CA ALA A 211 18.36 -19.47 1.86
C ALA A 211 17.62 -20.40 2.83
N CYS A 212 16.54 -19.92 3.46
CA CYS A 212 15.70 -20.75 4.32
C CYS A 212 14.77 -21.69 3.54
N GLY A 213 14.21 -21.25 2.41
CA GLY A 213 13.30 -22.07 1.59
C GLY A 213 13.99 -23.26 0.90
N ALA A 214 15.30 -23.21 0.70
CA ALA A 214 16.08 -24.31 0.11
C ALA A 214 16.37 -25.46 1.09
N CYS A 215 16.08 -25.31 2.39
CA CYS A 215 16.35 -26.35 3.40
C CYS A 215 15.27 -27.43 3.53
N THR A 216 14.13 -27.31 2.84
CA THR A 216 12.98 -28.22 3.00
C THR A 216 12.80 -29.26 1.89
N SER A 217 13.79 -29.42 0.99
CA SER A 217 13.76 -30.44 -0.08
C SER A 217 14.81 -31.55 0.05
N GLN A 218 15.23 -31.90 1.27
CA GLN A 218 16.07 -33.08 1.53
C GLN A 218 15.42 -34.00 2.55
#